data_AF-A0A661M2P0-F1
#
_entry.id   AF-A0A661M2P0-F1
#
_cell.length_a   1.000
_cell.length_b   1.000
_cell.length_c   1.000
_cell.angle_alpha   90.00
_cell.angle_beta   90.00
_cell.angle_gamma   90.00
#
_symmetry.space_group_name_H-M   'P 1'
#
loop_
_entity.id
_entity.type
_entity.pdbx_description
1 polymer ?
#
loop_
_entity_poly.entity_id
_entity_poly.type
_entity_poly.pdbx_seq_one_letter_code
_entity_poly.pdbx_strand_id
1 'polypeptide(L)'
;MTFPELMRKYLPLWVALSITLALLIGYNIQGIKVLKPAIPFLLFVMLYPMMINLRVEDIGKALKDWKLFSMAAFTNFLLTPLLGALWTLVLFVPAVPYLSTGFILKVTVP
;
A
#
# COMPACT_ATOMS: atom_id res chain seq x y z
N MET A 1 -1.32 24.38 16.85
CA MET A 1 -1.38 23.04 16.23
C MET A 1 -0.56 22.11 17.09
N THR A 2 -1.14 21.01 17.54
CA THR A 2 -0.40 19.94 18.21
C THR A 2 0.42 19.16 17.17
N PHE A 3 1.47 18.45 17.60
CA PHE A 3 2.30 17.64 16.70
C PHE A 3 1.48 16.65 15.85
N PRO A 4 0.51 15.90 16.39
CA PRO A 4 -0.33 14.99 15.60
C PRO A 4 -1.19 15.69 14.54
N GLU A 5 -1.71 16.89 14.84
CA GLU A 5 -2.51 17.68 13.89
C GLU A 5 -1.66 18.16 12.71
N LEU A 6 -0.43 18.59 12.98
CA LEU A 6 0.50 19.02 11.94
C LEU A 6 0.88 17.85 11.03
N MET A 7 1.16 16.69 11.61
CA MET A 7 1.44 15.46 10.85
C MET A 7 0.27 15.04 9.97
N ARG A 8 -0.97 15.09 10.49
CA ARG A 8 -2.18 14.78 9.71
C ARG A 8 -2.43 15.77 8.58
N LYS A 9 -2.32 17.07 8.87
CA LYS A 9 -2.62 18.13 7.88
C LYS A 9 -1.66 18.09 6.69
N TYR A 10 -0.38 17.84 6.95
CA TYR A 10 0.68 17.84 5.94
C TYR A 10 1.16 16.45 5.56
N LEU A 11 0.38 15.40 5.86
CA LEU A 11 0.75 14.02 5.58
C LEU A 11 1.24 13.79 4.14
N PRO A 12 0.56 14.29 3.09
CA PRO A 12 1.02 14.09 1.72
C PRO A 12 2.40 14.72 1.47
N LEU A 13 2.68 15.88 2.08
CA LEU A 13 3.95 16.59 1.96
C LEU A 13 5.07 15.84 2.68
N TRP A 14 4.81 15.33 3.89
CA TRP A 14 5.77 14.48 4.61
C TRP A 14 6.09 13.19 3.86
N VAL A 15 5.08 12.55 3.26
CA VAL A 15 5.27 11.35 2.44
C VAL A 15 6.11 11.66 1.20
N ALA A 16 5.78 12.75 0.48
CA ALA A 16 6.55 13.16 -0.69
C ALA A 16 8.03 13.43 -0.34
N LEU A 17 8.27 14.19 0.73
CA LEU A 17 9.63 14.46 1.22
C LEU A 17 10.36 13.16 1.60
N SER A 18 9.69 12.24 2.29
CA SER A 18 10.27 10.94 2.66
C SER A 18 10.65 10.12 1.43
N ILE A 19 9.81 10.09 0.39
CA ILE A 19 10.11 9.36 -0.86
C ILE A 19 11.31 10.00 -1.57
N THR A 20 11.32 11.34 -1.70
CA THR A 20 12.43 12.06 -2.34
C THR A 20 13.75 11.82 -1.62
N LEU A 21 13.77 11.91 -0.29
CA LEU A 21 14.98 11.65 0.50
C LEU A 21 15.41 10.19 0.39
N ALA A 22 14.48 9.22 0.45
CA ALA A 22 14.80 7.81 0.31
C ALA A 22 15.43 7.48 -1.05
N LEU A 23 14.98 8.10 -2.14
CA LEU A 23 15.57 7.94 -3.46
C LEU A 23 16.98 8.53 -3.54
N LEU A 24 17.17 9.76 -3.06
CA LEU A 24 18.48 10.43 -3.08
C LEU A 24 19.51 9.66 -2.24
N ILE A 25 19.12 9.26 -1.03
CA ILE A 25 19.99 8.55 -0.10
C ILE A 25 20.26 7.13 -0.60
N GLY A 26 19.23 6.40 -1.03
CA GLY A 26 19.34 5.03 -1.52
C GLY A 26 20.14 4.90 -2.82
N TYR A 27 20.18 5.96 -3.65
CA TYR A 27 21.01 6.00 -4.86
C TYR A 27 22.49 6.20 -4.54
N ASN A 28 22.82 7.09 -3.60
CA ASN A 28 24.21 7.47 -3.32
C ASN A 28 24.93 6.56 -2.31
N ILE A 29 24.20 5.89 -1.40
CA ILE A 29 24.79 5.15 -0.28
C ILE A 29 24.40 3.67 -0.33
N GLN A 30 25.32 2.81 -0.80
CA GLN A 30 25.06 1.37 -0.95
C GLN A 30 24.91 0.61 0.37
N GLY A 31 25.51 1.11 1.47
CA GLY A 31 25.45 0.48 2.81
C GLY A 31 24.04 0.39 3.41
N ILE A 32 23.08 1.17 2.89
CA ILE A 32 21.71 1.23 3.39
C ILE A 32 20.91 -0.04 3.04
N LYS A 33 21.40 -0.86 2.11
CA LYS A 33 20.79 -2.16 1.78
C LYS A 33 20.68 -3.09 3.00
N VAL A 34 21.52 -2.89 4.03
CA VAL A 34 21.46 -3.61 5.31
C VAL A 34 20.14 -3.37 6.05
N LEU A 35 19.43 -2.27 5.78
CA LEU A 35 18.13 -1.96 6.39
C LEU A 35 16.95 -2.66 5.70
N LYS A 36 17.13 -3.31 4.53
CA LYS A 36 16.03 -4.02 3.84
C LYS A 36 15.27 -5.01 4.73
N PRO A 37 15.91 -5.81 5.59
CA PRO A 37 15.22 -6.71 6.50
C PRO A 37 14.35 -6.01 7.56
N ALA A 38 14.49 -4.70 7.75
CA ALA A 38 13.62 -3.93 8.65
C ALA A 38 12.24 -3.64 8.03
N ILE A 39 12.08 -3.76 6.70
CA ILE A 39 10.82 -3.45 6.01
C ILE A 39 9.64 -4.28 6.55
N PRO A 40 9.71 -5.62 6.67
CA PRO A 40 8.61 -6.41 7.22
C PRO A 40 8.26 -6.01 8.65
N PHE A 41 9.26 -5.69 9.48
CA PHE A 41 9.03 -5.25 10.86
C PHE A 41 8.28 -3.89 10.90
N LEU A 42 8.69 -2.93 10.08
CA LEU A 42 8.01 -1.63 9.99
C LEU A 42 6.59 -1.77 9.44
N LEU A 43 6.36 -2.66 8.46
CA LEU A 43 5.02 -2.99 7.99
C LEU A 43 4.18 -3.61 9.10
N PHE A 44 4.75 -4.49 9.93
CA PHE A 44 4.07 -5.04 11.09
C PHE A 44 3.68 -3.94 12.09
N VAL A 45 4.58 -3.02 12.42
CA VAL A 45 4.28 -1.89 13.32
C VAL A 45 3.17 -0.99 12.77
N MET A 46 3.03 -0.88 11.44
CA MET A 46 1.95 -0.13 10.80
C MET A 46 0.61 -0.89 10.82
N LEU A 47 0.63 -2.19 10.49
CA LEU A 47 -0.58 -3.00 10.33
C LEU A 47 -1.14 -3.50 11.67
N TYR A 48 -0.27 -3.80 12.64
CA TYR A 48 -0.67 -4.40 13.92
C TYR A 48 -1.62 -3.50 14.74
N PRO A 49 -1.36 -2.19 14.93
CA PRO A 49 -2.30 -1.31 15.62
C PRO A 49 -3.64 -1.19 14.90
N MET A 50 -3.63 -1.22 13.56
CA MET A 50 -4.87 -1.19 12.78
C MET A 50 -5.71 -2.46 13.05
N MET A 51 -5.08 -3.63 13.11
CA MET A 51 -5.76 -4.90 13.40
C MET A 51 -6.33 -4.97 14.81
N ILE A 52 -5.62 -4.48 15.84
CA ILE A 52 -6.12 -4.49 17.23
C ILE A 52 -7.35 -3.58 17.40
N ASN A 53 -7.40 -2.47 16.66
CA ASN A 53 -8.56 -1.56 16.72
C ASN A 53 -9.80 -2.13 16.02
N LEU A 54 -9.68 -3.25 15.31
CA LEU A 54 -10.78 -3.90 14.62
C LEU A 54 -11.72 -4.58 15.63
N ARG A 55 -12.96 -4.12 15.67
CA ARG A 55 -14.00 -4.71 16.52
C ARG A 55 -14.63 -5.90 15.80
N VAL A 56 -14.67 -7.06 16.47
CA VAL A 56 -15.24 -8.29 15.90
C VAL A 56 -16.73 -8.10 15.56
N GLU A 57 -17.43 -7.24 16.29
CA GLU A 57 -18.83 -6.90 16.01
C GLU A 57 -19.01 -6.21 14.64
N ASP A 58 -18.04 -5.42 14.19
CA ASP A 58 -18.12 -4.71 12.92
C ASP A 58 -17.90 -5.65 11.73
N ILE A 59 -17.09 -6.71 11.90
CA ILE A 59 -16.97 -7.81 10.93
C ILE A 59 -18.33 -8.53 10.78
N GLY A 60 -18.97 -8.87 11.91
CA GLY A 60 -20.26 -9.54 11.91
C GLY A 60 -21.37 -8.72 11.24
N LYS A 61 -21.35 -7.39 11.40
CA LYS A 61 -22.27 -6.47 10.70
C LYS A 61 -21.97 -6.40 9.19
N ALA A 62 -20.69 -6.32 8.82
CA ALA A 62 -20.28 -6.28 7.41
C ALA A 62 -20.70 -7.56 6.66
N LEU A 63 -20.65 -8.71 7.31
CA LEU A 63 -21.09 -9.99 6.72
C LEU A 63 -22.61 -10.12 6.57
N LYS A 64 -23.40 -9.38 7.35
CA LYS A 64 -24.87 -9.35 7.19
C LYS A 64 -25.31 -8.60 5.95
N ASP A 65 -24.54 -7.59 5.53
CA ASP A 65 -24.76 -6.90 4.26
C ASP A 65 -24.00 -7.61 3.13
N TRP A 66 -24.57 -8.71 2.67
CA TRP A 66 -23.99 -9.52 1.60
C TRP A 66 -23.75 -8.73 0.31
N LYS A 67 -24.58 -7.72 0.03
CA LYS A 67 -24.42 -6.87 -1.16
C LYS A 67 -23.18 -5.99 -1.03
N LEU A 68 -22.99 -5.33 0.12
CA LEU A 68 -21.80 -4.52 0.36
C LEU A 68 -20.54 -5.39 0.38
N PHE A 69 -20.59 -6.53 1.06
CA PHE A 69 -19.48 -7.47 1.12
C PHE A 69 -19.09 -8.01 -0.26
N SER A 70 -20.05 -8.48 -1.05
CA SER A 70 -19.79 -9.00 -2.41
C SER A 70 -19.26 -7.92 -3.34
N MET A 71 -19.73 -6.68 -3.24
CA MET A 71 -19.19 -5.57 -4.02
C MET A 71 -17.75 -5.22 -3.62
N ALA A 72 -17.45 -5.21 -2.32
CA ALA A 72 -16.09 -5.01 -1.82
C ALA A 72 -15.16 -6.14 -2.26
N ALA A 73 -15.61 -7.40 -2.23
CA ALA A 73 -14.83 -8.54 -2.70
C ALA A 73 -14.63 -8.48 -4.22
N PHE A 74 -15.67 -8.20 -5.00
CA PHE A 74 -15.60 -8.07 -6.46
C PHE A 74 -14.63 -6.97 -6.88
N THR A 75 -14.72 -5.80 -6.24
CA THR A 75 -13.85 -4.67 -6.56
C THR A 75 -12.39 -5.00 -6.24
N ASN A 76 -12.10 -5.52 -5.06
CA ASN A 76 -10.72 -5.80 -4.64
C ASN A 76 -10.07 -7.00 -5.36
N PHE A 77 -10.82 -8.08 -5.59
CA PHE A 77 -10.23 -9.33 -6.08
C PHE A 77 -10.48 -9.60 -7.57
N LEU A 78 -11.38 -8.87 -8.24
CA LEU A 78 -11.64 -9.06 -9.65
C LEU A 78 -11.40 -7.79 -10.45
N LEU A 79 -12.06 -6.69 -10.08
CA LEU A 79 -11.95 -5.43 -10.83
C LEU A 79 -10.53 -4.86 -10.76
N THR A 80 -9.98 -4.74 -9.55
CA THR A 80 -8.66 -4.15 -9.32
C THR A 80 -7.53 -4.92 -10.04
N PRO A 81 -7.43 -6.27 -9.97
CA PRO A 81 -6.45 -7.03 -10.74
C PRO A 81 -6.61 -6.90 -12.26
N LEU A 82 -7.85 -6.93 -12.77
CA LEU A 82 -8.12 -6.78 -14.21
C LEU A 82 -7.69 -5.41 -14.70
N LEU A 83 -8.03 -4.35 -13.97
CA LEU A 83 -7.57 -3.00 -14.26
C LEU A 83 -6.03 -2.95 -14.18
N GLY A 84 -5.42 -3.52 -13.15
CA GLY A 84 -3.97 -3.61 -13.02
C GLY A 84 -3.31 -4.22 -14.26
N ALA A 85 -3.81 -5.36 -14.73
CA ALA A 85 -3.33 -6.01 -15.95
C ALA A 85 -3.49 -5.12 -17.19
N LEU A 86 -4.67 -4.52 -17.39
CA LEU A 86 -4.91 -3.58 -18.49
C LEU A 86 -3.94 -2.39 -18.46
N TRP A 87 -3.72 -1.79 -17.29
CA TRP A 87 -2.77 -0.70 -17.13
C TRP A 87 -1.34 -1.12 -17.45
N THR A 88 -0.92 -2.34 -17.10
CA THR A 88 0.40 -2.82 -17.51
C THR A 88 0.55 -2.96 -19.02
N LEU A 89 -0.50 -3.41 -19.71
CA LEU A 89 -0.53 -3.51 -21.16
C LEU A 89 -0.60 -2.17 -21.88
N VAL A 90 -0.85 -1.06 -21.19
CA VAL A 90 -0.90 0.28 -21.79
C VAL A 90 0.35 1.09 -21.42
N LEU A 91 0.77 1.05 -20.16
CA LEU A 91 1.85 1.89 -19.63
C LEU A 91 3.24 1.26 -19.76
N PHE A 92 3.33 -0.07 -19.87
CA PHE A 92 4.57 -0.83 -19.74
C PHE A 92 4.90 -1.68 -20.97
N VAL A 93 4.48 -1.27 -22.16
CA VAL A 93 4.51 -2.06 -23.42
C VAL A 93 5.91 -2.38 -23.98
N PRO A 94 7.00 -1.79 -23.48
CA PRO A 94 8.31 -2.43 -23.56
C PRO A 94 9.06 -2.49 -22.22
N ALA A 95 8.37 -2.38 -21.08
CA ALA A 95 9.04 -2.30 -19.79
C ALA A 95 9.57 -3.65 -19.32
N VAL A 96 10.62 -3.58 -18.49
CA VAL A 96 11.24 -4.73 -17.84
C VAL A 96 10.18 -5.53 -17.07
N PRO A 97 10.10 -6.87 -17.23
CA PRO A 97 9.08 -7.70 -16.60
C PRO A 97 8.90 -7.46 -15.09
N TYR A 98 9.99 -7.16 -14.38
CA TYR A 98 9.99 -6.86 -12.94
C TYR A 98 9.12 -5.66 -12.55
N LEU A 99 9.05 -4.62 -13.39
CA LEU A 99 8.26 -3.42 -13.09
C LEU A 99 6.76 -3.73 -13.19
N SER A 100 6.36 -4.47 -14.23
CA SER A 100 4.99 -4.93 -14.43
C SER A 100 4.54 -5.86 -13.31
N THR A 101 5.38 -6.81 -12.89
CA THR A 101 5.09 -7.69 -11.75
C THR A 101 4.94 -6.89 -10.46
N GLY A 102 5.83 -5.93 -10.19
CA GLY A 102 5.74 -5.08 -9.01
C GLY A 102 4.47 -4.23 -8.98
N PHE A 103 4.05 -3.70 -10.13
CA PHE A 103 2.82 -2.94 -10.26
C PHE A 103 1.58 -3.81 -10.01
N ILE A 104 1.50 -4.99 -10.63
CA ILE A 104 0.39 -5.94 -10.41
C ILE A 104 0.32 -6.30 -8.92
N LEU A 105 1.44 -6.69 -8.31
CA LEU A 105 1.48 -7.01 -6.87
C LEU A 105 1.00 -5.86 -6.00
N LYS A 106 1.37 -4.61 -6.30
CA LYS A 106 0.92 -3.45 -5.53
C LYS A 106 -0.59 -3.23 -5.64
N VAL A 107 -1.15 -3.48 -6.82
CA VAL A 107 -2.56 -3.23 -7.12
C VAL A 107 -3.44 -4.37 -6.59
N THR A 108 -2.94 -5.61 -6.51
CA THR A 108 -3.74 -6.77 -6.07
C THR A 108 -3.70 -7.03 -4.55
N VAL A 109 -2.86 -6.33 -3.79
CA VAL A 109 -2.87 -6.42 -2.32
C VAL A 109 -4.05 -5.61 -1.76
N PRO A 110 -4.94 -6.21 -0.95
CA PRO A 110 -6.08 -5.54 -0.33
C PRO A 110 -5.69 -4.61 0.83
#